data_AF-A0AAN6UWQ9-F1
#
_entry.id   AF-A0AAN6UWQ9-F1
#
_cell.length_a   1.000
_cell.length_b   1.000
_cell.length_c   1.000
_cell.angle_alpha   90.00
_cell.angle_beta   90.00
_cell.angle_gamma   90.00
#
_symmetry.space_group_name_H-M   'P 1'
#
loop_
_entity.id
_entity.type
_entity.pdbx_description
1 polymer ?
#
loop_
_entity_poly.entity_id
_entity_poly.type
_entity_poly.pdbx_seq_one_letter_code
_entity_poly.pdbx_strand_id
1 'polypeptide(L)'
;MEHVLTHVPNLLPAYLTPRVPESRNHRHNGPCTLIPRQKAKFKHSTPRKRNRIFAYYSAGISAKAIAVKEDVLESHVRGVIRRFSAQDFGVSRPSRGRPQKLTERDQRVILREVAKDPLIPLETLRKLTVPHVSRGCLRSFLTKQGIRLDDQGPGSDAIATSPTQSKPLTQQSKRLT
;
A
#
# COMPACT_ATOMS: atom_id res chain seq x y z
N MET A 1 -18.93 86.85 28.06
CA MET A 1 -17.75 87.27 27.26
C MET A 1 -16.61 86.43 27.78
N GLU A 2 -16.15 85.38 27.12
CA GLU A 2 -15.91 85.18 25.69
C GLU A 2 -16.05 83.69 25.35
N HIS A 3 -16.54 83.40 24.15
CA HIS A 3 -16.50 82.07 23.52
C HIS A 3 -15.13 81.86 22.86
N VAL A 4 -14.45 80.73 23.07
CA VAL A 4 -13.39 80.31 22.14
C VAL A 4 -13.36 78.78 21.95
N LEU A 5 -14.01 78.38 20.85
CA LEU A 5 -13.58 77.44 19.81
C LEU A 5 -12.79 76.15 20.18
N THR A 6 -13.46 75.06 19.83
CA THR A 6 -13.03 73.69 19.51
C THR A 6 -11.72 73.57 18.71
N HIS A 7 -10.87 72.60 19.08
CA HIS A 7 -10.00 71.93 18.12
C HIS A 7 -10.05 70.40 18.33
N VAL A 8 -10.74 69.74 17.41
CA VAL A 8 -10.82 68.28 17.29
C VAL A 8 -9.53 67.79 16.64
N PRO A 9 -8.86 66.74 17.15
CA PRO A 9 -7.65 66.22 16.52
C PRO A 9 -7.98 65.67 15.13
N ASN A 10 -7.24 66.20 14.15
CA ASN A 10 -7.28 65.89 12.74
C ASN A 10 -6.90 64.42 12.49
N LEU A 11 -7.90 63.53 12.43
CA LEU A 11 -7.77 62.17 11.91
C LEU A 11 -7.60 62.25 10.39
N LEU A 12 -6.36 62.34 9.92
CA LEU A 12 -6.06 62.14 8.51
C LEU A 12 -6.34 60.67 8.14
N PRO A 13 -7.12 60.40 7.09
CA PRO A 13 -7.50 59.06 6.73
C PRO A 13 -6.37 58.32 5.99
N ALA A 14 -6.13 57.06 6.38
CA ALA A 14 -4.99 56.22 6.00
C ALA A 14 -4.94 55.74 4.53
N TYR A 15 -5.59 56.41 3.57
CA TYR A 15 -5.74 55.90 2.20
C TYR A 15 -4.81 56.52 1.15
N LEU A 16 -3.78 57.28 1.55
CA LEU A 16 -2.85 57.95 0.61
C LEU A 16 -1.38 57.60 0.84
N THR A 17 -1.05 56.36 1.21
CA THR A 17 0.32 55.84 1.01
C THR A 17 0.45 55.33 -0.42
N PRO A 18 1.29 55.92 -1.30
CA PRO A 18 1.56 55.34 -2.60
C PRO A 18 2.17 53.94 -2.43
N ARG A 19 1.56 52.94 -3.07
CA ARG A 19 2.12 51.59 -3.17
C ARG A 19 3.46 51.67 -3.88
N VAL A 20 4.55 51.55 -3.12
CA VAL A 20 5.86 51.22 -3.69
C VAL A 20 5.69 49.88 -4.43
N PRO A 21 6.05 49.78 -5.72
CA PRO A 21 6.07 48.49 -6.38
C PRO A 21 7.14 47.64 -5.71
N GLU A 22 6.68 46.68 -4.93
CA GLU A 22 7.46 45.63 -4.31
C GLU A 22 8.25 44.93 -5.41
N SER A 23 9.57 45.15 -5.44
CA SER A 23 10.47 44.53 -6.41
C SER A 23 10.54 43.03 -6.11
N ARG A 24 9.58 42.29 -6.66
CA ARG A 24 9.76 40.87 -6.97
C ARG A 24 11.02 40.75 -7.80
N ASN A 25 12.12 40.27 -7.21
CA ASN A 25 13.12 39.39 -7.84
C ASN A 25 14.36 39.24 -6.94
N HIS A 26 14.24 38.44 -5.87
CA HIS A 26 15.38 37.68 -5.38
C HIS A 26 15.11 36.19 -5.62
N ARG A 27 15.58 35.77 -6.79
CA ARG A 27 15.73 34.36 -7.16
C ARG A 27 16.72 33.73 -6.19
N HIS A 28 16.24 33.01 -5.19
CA HIS A 28 17.05 32.01 -4.50
C HIS A 28 17.23 30.81 -5.42
N ASN A 29 18.09 30.94 -6.43
CA ASN A 29 18.63 29.83 -7.21
C ASN A 29 19.95 29.37 -6.58
N GLY A 30 19.96 29.13 -5.27
CA GLY A 30 20.98 28.27 -4.67
C GLY A 30 20.62 26.83 -5.02
N PRO A 31 21.58 25.95 -5.40
CA PRO A 31 21.29 24.54 -5.50
C PRO A 31 20.75 24.09 -4.16
N CYS A 32 19.47 23.71 -4.15
CA CYS A 32 18.83 23.15 -2.98
C CYS A 32 19.49 21.78 -2.77
N THR A 33 20.62 21.75 -2.06
CA THR A 33 21.22 20.52 -1.56
C THR A 33 20.35 20.03 -0.40
N LEU A 34 19.12 19.65 -0.74
CA LEU A 34 18.29 18.81 0.12
C LEU A 34 19.04 17.48 0.20
N ILE A 35 19.93 17.37 1.19
CA ILE A 35 20.45 16.08 1.64
C ILE A 35 19.21 15.21 1.80
N PRO A 36 19.08 14.09 1.07
CA PRO A 36 17.91 13.24 1.17
C PRO A 36 17.81 12.81 2.62
N ARG A 37 16.80 13.33 3.32
CA ARG A 37 16.55 13.03 4.73
C ARG A 37 16.25 11.55 4.79
N GLN A 38 17.25 10.74 5.11
CA GLN A 38 17.10 9.31 5.27
C GLN A 38 16.03 9.11 6.35
N LYS A 39 14.80 8.78 5.94
CA LYS A 39 13.69 8.60 6.87
C LYS A 39 14.03 7.37 7.70
N ALA A 40 14.49 7.59 8.94
CA ALA A 40 14.68 6.52 9.90
C ALA A 40 13.38 5.72 9.95
N LYS A 41 13.47 4.40 9.68
CA LYS A 41 12.31 3.52 9.70
C LYS A 41 11.71 3.61 11.11
N PHE A 42 10.46 4.07 11.21
CA PHE A 42 9.72 4.08 12.48
C PHE A 42 9.59 2.64 12.97
N LYS A 43 10.42 2.24 13.94
CA LYS A 43 10.33 0.94 14.56
C LYS A 43 9.20 0.99 15.59
N HIS A 44 8.22 0.10 15.45
CA HIS A 44 7.21 -0.07 16.49
C HIS A 44 7.88 -0.49 17.80
N SER A 45 7.38 0.01 18.93
CA SER A 45 7.86 -0.42 20.24
C SER A 45 7.62 -1.91 20.42
N THR A 46 8.60 -2.61 20.99
CA THR A 46 8.49 -4.04 21.26
C THR A 46 7.50 -4.29 22.40
N PRO A 47 6.82 -5.46 22.43
CA PRO A 47 5.91 -5.81 23.54
C PRO A 47 6.57 -5.70 24.91
N ARG A 48 7.83 -6.15 25.03
CA ARG A 48 8.63 -6.02 26.26
C ARG A 48 8.76 -4.57 26.72
N LYS A 49 9.06 -3.64 25.82
CA LYS A 49 9.15 -2.21 26.15
C LYS A 49 7.78 -1.66 26.62
N ARG A 50 6.68 -2.05 25.97
CA ARG A 50 5.32 -1.64 26.39
C ARG A 50 4.95 -2.19 27.76
N ASN A 51 5.34 -3.42 28.09
CA ASN A 51 5.13 -4.02 29.40
C ASN A 51 5.91 -3.29 30.49
N ARG A 52 7.16 -2.90 30.24
CA ARG A 52 7.93 -2.08 31.19
C ARG A 52 7.28 -0.72 31.43
N ILE A 53 6.86 -0.05 30.35
CA ILE A 53 6.14 1.23 30.44
C ILE A 53 4.89 1.08 31.33
N PHE A 54 4.10 0.03 31.10
CA PHE A 54 2.89 -0.21 31.88
C PHE A 54 3.19 -0.58 33.34
N ALA A 55 4.24 -1.36 33.60
CA ALA A 55 4.66 -1.70 34.95
C ALA A 55 5.09 -0.46 35.75
N TYR A 56 5.87 0.44 35.15
CA TYR A 56 6.25 1.71 35.79
C TYR A 56 5.05 2.62 36.04
N TYR A 57 4.10 2.66 35.11
CA TYR A 57 2.87 3.42 35.28
C TYR A 57 2.02 2.85 36.43
N SER A 58 1.90 1.52 36.50
CA SER A 58 1.18 0.83 37.59
C SER A 58 1.84 1.04 38.95
N ALA A 59 3.16 1.25 38.97
CA ALA A 59 3.91 1.65 40.16
C ALA A 59 3.78 3.16 40.51
N GLY A 60 2.94 3.92 39.81
CA GLY A 60 2.66 5.33 40.10
C GLY A 60 3.69 6.32 39.53
N ILE A 61 4.60 5.88 38.67
CA ILE A 61 5.60 6.78 38.06
C ILE A 61 4.93 7.64 36.98
N SER A 62 5.25 8.93 36.96
CA SER A 62 4.69 9.87 35.99
C SER A 62 5.12 9.54 34.55
N ALA A 63 4.23 9.82 33.57
CA ALA A 63 4.50 9.54 32.16
C ALA A 63 5.76 10.24 31.65
N LYS A 64 6.05 11.46 32.12
CA LYS A 64 7.26 12.22 31.80
C LYS A 64 8.52 11.52 32.31
N ALA A 65 8.52 11.01 33.54
CA ALA A 65 9.66 10.28 34.08
C ALA A 65 9.89 8.94 33.36
N ILE A 66 8.82 8.24 32.99
CA ILE A 66 8.90 6.99 32.20
C ILE A 66 9.48 7.26 30.81
N ALA A 67 9.07 8.36 30.17
CA ALA A 67 9.54 8.78 28.85
C ALA A 67 11.07 8.97 28.82
N VAL A 68 11.61 9.66 29.82
CA VAL A 68 13.06 9.84 29.99
C VAL A 68 13.75 8.50 30.24
N LYS A 69 13.18 7.65 31.11
CA LYS A 69 13.78 6.36 31.49
C LYS A 69 13.85 5.34 30.34
N GLU A 70 12.83 5.30 29.50
CA GLU A 70 12.70 4.32 28.40
C GLU A 70 13.14 4.88 27.04
N ASP A 71 13.64 6.11 27.00
CA ASP A 71 14.02 6.86 25.80
C ASP A 71 12.91 6.84 24.74
N VAL A 72 11.75 7.34 25.14
CA VAL A 72 10.56 7.43 24.28
C VAL A 72 9.87 8.76 24.48
N LEU A 73 9.10 9.19 23.48
CA LEU A 73 8.26 10.36 23.60
C LEU A 73 7.16 10.13 24.66
N GLU A 74 6.82 11.17 25.42
CA GLU A 74 5.73 11.10 26.42
C GLU A 74 4.39 10.73 25.77
N SER A 75 4.13 11.21 24.55
CA SER A 75 2.96 10.83 23.76
C SER A 75 2.91 9.34 23.47
N HIS A 76 4.07 8.69 23.30
CA HIS A 76 4.17 7.25 23.13
C HIS A 76 3.76 6.52 24.40
N VAL A 77 4.24 6.96 25.56
CA VAL A 77 3.90 6.39 26.88
C VAL A 77 2.39 6.44 27.12
N ARG A 78 1.77 7.62 26.96
CA ARG A 78 0.31 7.79 27.10
C ARG A 78 -0.46 6.91 26.12
N GLY A 79 0.02 6.80 24.88
CA GLY A 79 -0.57 5.92 23.87
C GLY A 79 -0.49 4.43 24.23
N VAL A 80 0.62 3.99 24.83
CA VAL A 80 0.77 2.61 25.34
C VAL A 80 -0.22 2.36 26.46
N ILE A 81 -0.25 3.21 27.49
CA ILE A 81 -1.15 3.08 28.65
C ILE A 81 -2.61 2.96 28.18
N ARG A 82 -3.07 3.84 27.29
CA ARG A 82 -4.45 3.83 26.77
C ARG A 82 -4.82 2.53 26.05
N ARG A 83 -3.88 1.92 25.33
CA ARG A 83 -4.13 0.68 24.56
C ARG A 83 -3.91 -0.59 25.37
N PHE A 84 -3.18 -0.50 26.49
CA PHE A 84 -2.73 -1.67 27.23
C PHE A 84 -3.89 -2.49 27.77
N SER A 85 -4.99 -1.85 28.18
CA SER A 85 -6.21 -2.55 28.64
C SER A 85 -6.85 -3.46 27.58
N ALA A 86 -6.64 -3.16 26.29
CA ALA A 86 -7.14 -3.95 25.18
C ALA A 86 -6.11 -4.95 24.63
N GLN A 87 -4.86 -4.91 25.11
CA GLN A 87 -3.77 -5.74 24.61
C GLN A 87 -3.38 -6.80 25.62
N ASP A 88 -3.25 -8.06 25.18
CA ASP A 88 -2.69 -9.10 26.02
C ASP A 88 -1.16 -8.95 26.05
N PHE A 89 -0.61 -8.64 27.23
CA PHE A 89 0.83 -8.50 27.48
C PHE A 89 1.57 -7.56 26.51
N GLY A 90 0.93 -6.44 26.14
CA GLY A 90 1.53 -5.42 25.27
C GLY A 90 1.72 -5.87 23.81
N VAL A 91 1.21 -7.03 23.44
CA VAL A 91 1.20 -7.51 22.05
C VAL A 91 0.13 -6.76 21.27
N SER A 92 0.49 -6.23 20.10
CA SER A 92 -0.49 -5.60 19.23
C SER A 92 -1.45 -6.66 18.69
N ARG A 93 -2.76 -6.36 18.71
CA ARG A 93 -3.75 -7.22 18.06
C ARG A 93 -3.46 -7.34 16.55
N PRO A 94 -3.66 -8.52 15.95
CA PRO A 94 -3.58 -8.66 14.51
C PRO A 94 -4.61 -7.74 13.85
N SER A 95 -4.20 -7.07 12.77
CA SER A 95 -5.14 -6.31 11.95
C SER A 95 -6.05 -7.28 11.21
N ARG A 96 -7.34 -6.93 11.05
CA ARG A 96 -8.33 -7.75 10.32
C ARG A 96 -7.99 -7.94 8.83
N GLY A 97 -6.97 -7.25 8.32
CA GLY A 97 -6.55 -7.34 6.93
C GLY A 97 -7.57 -6.75 5.96
N ARG A 98 -7.28 -6.84 4.67
CA ARG A 98 -8.23 -6.47 3.62
C ARG A 98 -9.18 -7.65 3.37
N PRO A 99 -10.49 -7.42 3.18
CA PRO A 99 -11.40 -8.49 2.76
C PRO A 99 -10.90 -9.15 1.47
N GLN A 100 -11.05 -10.47 1.40
CA GLN A 100 -10.65 -11.24 0.22
C GLN A 100 -11.55 -10.90 -0.97
N LYS A 101 -11.00 -11.03 -2.18
CA LYS A 101 -11.75 -10.80 -3.42
C LYS A 101 -12.79 -11.90 -3.70
N LEU A 102 -12.55 -13.10 -3.20
CA LEU A 102 -13.45 -14.25 -3.34
C LEU A 102 -14.29 -14.38 -2.09
N THR A 103 -15.61 -14.32 -2.23
CA THR A 103 -16.53 -14.57 -1.11
C THR A 103 -16.59 -16.06 -0.77
N GLU A 104 -17.04 -16.42 0.43
CA GLU A 104 -17.24 -17.82 0.81
C GLU A 104 -18.23 -18.54 -0.10
N ARG A 105 -19.21 -17.81 -0.67
CA ARG A 105 -20.14 -18.36 -1.64
C ARG A 105 -19.41 -18.72 -2.94
N ASP A 106 -18.58 -17.81 -3.45
CA ASP A 106 -17.80 -18.04 -4.65
C ASP A 106 -16.87 -19.24 -4.49
N GLN A 107 -16.18 -19.32 -3.35
CA GLN A 107 -15.29 -20.43 -3.03
C GLN A 107 -16.03 -21.78 -3.08
N ARG A 108 -17.24 -21.85 -2.51
CA ARG A 108 -18.07 -23.06 -2.57
C ARG A 108 -18.50 -23.41 -3.99
N VAL A 109 -18.86 -22.42 -4.81
CA VAL A 109 -19.26 -22.65 -6.21
C VAL A 109 -18.07 -23.15 -7.02
N ILE A 110 -16.89 -22.54 -6.87
CA ILE A 110 -15.65 -22.98 -7.54
C ILE A 110 -15.33 -24.43 -7.18
N LEU A 111 -15.30 -24.77 -5.89
CA LEU A 111 -14.98 -26.13 -5.44
C LEU A 111 -16.00 -27.16 -5.95
N ARG A 112 -17.28 -26.79 -6.05
CA ARG A 112 -18.32 -27.66 -6.60
C ARG A 112 -18.09 -27.94 -8.08
N GLU A 113 -17.78 -26.93 -8.89
CA GLU A 113 -17.55 -27.14 -10.32
C GLU A 113 -16.27 -27.93 -10.58
N VAL A 114 -15.21 -27.69 -9.81
CA VAL A 114 -13.98 -28.50 -9.90
C VAL A 114 -14.23 -29.96 -9.47
N ALA A 115 -15.10 -30.20 -8.49
CA ALA A 115 -15.45 -31.54 -8.06
C ALA A 115 -16.26 -32.32 -9.12
N LYS A 116 -17.03 -31.62 -9.96
CA LYS A 116 -17.72 -32.23 -11.11
C LYS A 116 -16.72 -32.56 -12.22
N ASP A 117 -15.95 -31.57 -12.65
CA ASP A 117 -15.03 -31.67 -13.78
C ASP A 117 -13.63 -31.17 -13.38
N PRO A 118 -12.72 -32.06 -12.94
CA PRO A 118 -11.40 -31.66 -12.44
C PRO A 118 -10.44 -31.19 -13.54
N LEU A 119 -10.73 -31.54 -14.80
CA LEU A 119 -9.92 -31.16 -15.97
C LEU A 119 -10.37 -29.86 -16.64
N ILE A 120 -11.30 -29.13 -16.02
CA ILE A 120 -11.83 -27.89 -16.60
C ILE A 120 -10.72 -26.84 -16.73
N PRO A 121 -10.56 -26.19 -17.91
CA PRO A 121 -9.56 -25.16 -18.07
C PRO A 121 -9.93 -23.93 -17.22
N LEU A 122 -8.89 -23.30 -16.66
CA LEU A 122 -9.04 -22.23 -15.67
C LEU A 122 -9.90 -21.05 -16.15
N GLU A 123 -9.81 -20.71 -17.43
CA GLU A 123 -10.57 -19.60 -18.01
C GLU A 123 -12.06 -19.92 -18.14
N THR A 124 -12.41 -21.17 -18.47
CA THR A 124 -13.80 -21.64 -18.53
C THR A 124 -14.39 -21.67 -17.13
N LEU A 125 -13.65 -22.21 -16.15
CA LEU A 125 -14.06 -22.21 -14.76
C LEU A 125 -14.32 -20.79 -14.23
N ARG A 126 -13.45 -19.82 -14.58
CA ARG A 126 -13.61 -18.40 -14.21
C ARG A 126 -14.89 -17.81 -14.77
N LYS A 127 -15.16 -18.02 -16.06
CA LYS A 127 -16.35 -17.49 -16.73
C LYS A 127 -17.65 -18.07 -16.15
N LEU A 128 -17.63 -19.35 -15.78
CA LEU A 128 -18.79 -20.05 -15.19
C LEU A 128 -19.07 -19.62 -13.75
N THR A 129 -18.03 -19.46 -12.93
CA THR A 129 -18.19 -19.31 -11.47
C THR A 129 -17.99 -17.88 -10.98
N VAL A 130 -16.91 -17.22 -11.40
CA VAL A 130 -16.47 -15.92 -10.86
C VAL A 130 -15.91 -14.99 -11.94
N PRO A 131 -16.76 -14.48 -12.86
CA PRO A 131 -16.30 -13.63 -13.97
C PRO A 131 -15.67 -12.30 -13.51
N HIS A 132 -16.05 -11.83 -12.32
CA HIS A 132 -15.58 -10.58 -11.72
C HIS A 132 -14.15 -10.67 -11.14
N VAL A 133 -13.62 -11.88 -10.95
CA VAL A 133 -12.29 -12.10 -10.37
C VAL A 133 -11.27 -12.32 -11.48
N SER A 134 -10.02 -11.86 -11.25
CA SER A 134 -8.94 -12.10 -12.20
C SER A 134 -8.50 -13.57 -12.21
N ARG A 135 -8.05 -14.05 -13.37
CA ARG A 135 -7.52 -15.41 -13.54
C ARG A 135 -6.46 -15.77 -12.49
N GLY A 136 -5.54 -14.83 -12.19
CA GLY A 136 -4.49 -15.05 -11.18
C GLY A 136 -5.03 -15.22 -9.75
N CYS A 137 -6.13 -14.57 -9.40
CA CYS A 137 -6.76 -14.74 -8.09
C CYS A 137 -7.44 -16.11 -7.96
N LEU A 138 -8.12 -16.58 -9.02
CA LEU A 138 -8.67 -17.94 -9.07
C LEU A 138 -7.55 -19.00 -8.99
N ARG A 139 -6.47 -18.84 -9.77
CA ARG A 139 -5.30 -19.73 -9.72
C ARG A 139 -4.72 -19.80 -8.30
N SER A 140 -4.47 -18.64 -7.69
CA SER A 140 -3.93 -18.56 -6.33
C SER A 140 -4.82 -19.25 -5.30
N PHE A 141 -6.14 -19.13 -5.45
CA PHE A 141 -7.10 -19.83 -4.59
C PHE A 141 -7.01 -21.34 -4.77
N LEU A 142 -7.02 -21.84 -6.00
CA LEU A 142 -6.94 -23.29 -6.28
C LEU A 142 -5.60 -23.89 -5.84
N THR A 143 -4.50 -23.18 -6.03
CA THR A 143 -3.18 -23.63 -5.53
C THR A 143 -3.16 -23.77 -4.01
N LYS A 144 -3.85 -22.88 -3.27
CA LYS A 144 -3.99 -23.00 -1.80
C LYS A 144 -4.81 -24.23 -1.40
N GLN A 145 -5.72 -24.69 -2.26
CA GLN A 145 -6.51 -25.91 -2.07
C GLN A 145 -5.78 -27.17 -2.56
N GLY A 146 -4.56 -27.05 -3.08
CA GLY A 146 -3.79 -28.18 -3.61
C GLY A 146 -4.19 -28.62 -5.03
N ILE A 147 -5.06 -27.86 -5.71
CA ILE A 147 -5.54 -28.18 -7.06
C ILE A 147 -4.65 -27.48 -8.09
N ARG A 148 -4.05 -28.26 -8.99
CA ARG A 148 -3.28 -27.75 -10.14
C ARG A 148 -4.12 -27.94 -11.40
N LEU A 149 -4.59 -26.84 -11.97
CA LEU A 149 -5.25 -26.84 -13.28
C LEU A 149 -4.23 -26.41 -14.33
N ASP A 150 -4.22 -27.11 -15.46
CA ASP A 150 -3.40 -26.72 -16.59
C ASP A 150 -3.94 -25.44 -17.23
N ASP A 151 -3.00 -24.56 -17.56
CA ASP A 151 -3.28 -23.21 -18.05
C ASP A 151 -3.57 -23.15 -19.55
N GLN A 152 -3.92 -24.29 -20.15
CA GLN A 152 -4.20 -24.39 -21.58
C GLN A 152 -5.40 -23.49 -21.89
N GLY A 153 -5.09 -22.29 -22.39
CA GLY A 153 -6.08 -21.42 -22.97
C GLY A 153 -6.60 -22.08 -24.25
N PRO A 154 -7.81 -21.74 -24.72
CA PRO A 154 -8.34 -22.23 -25.98
C PRO A 154 -7.60 -21.67 -27.23
N GLY A 155 -6.27 -21.62 -27.21
CA GLY A 155 -5.44 -21.02 -28.26
C GLY A 155 -4.06 -21.65 -28.47
N SER A 156 -3.72 -22.79 -27.84
CA SER A 156 -2.44 -23.48 -28.10
C SER A 156 -2.53 -24.60 -29.13
N ASP A 157 -3.72 -25.14 -29.42
CA ASP A 157 -3.85 -26.38 -30.21
C ASP A 157 -4.20 -26.11 -31.69
N ALA A 158 -4.16 -24.85 -32.12
CA ALA A 158 -4.35 -24.45 -33.52
C ALA A 158 -3.03 -24.09 -34.21
N ILE A 159 -2.00 -24.93 -34.06
CA ILE A 159 -0.96 -25.09 -35.08
C ILE A 159 -0.85 -26.60 -35.32
N ALA A 160 -1.82 -27.13 -36.05
CA ALA A 160 -1.61 -28.35 -36.82
C ALA A 160 -0.53 -28.02 -37.86
N THR A 161 0.73 -28.27 -37.50
CA THR A 161 1.84 -28.29 -38.45
C THR A 161 1.52 -29.41 -39.44
N SER A 162 0.90 -29.03 -40.56
CA SER A 162 0.75 -29.89 -41.72
C SER A 162 2.15 -30.38 -42.13
N PRO A 163 2.35 -31.68 -42.42
CA PRO A 163 3.62 -32.16 -42.94
C PRO A 163 3.78 -31.59 -44.36
N THR A 164 4.57 -30.53 -44.48
CA THR A 164 5.01 -30.00 -45.78
C THR A 164 5.72 -31.11 -46.53
N GLN A 165 5.18 -31.38 -47.72
CA GLN A 165 5.55 -32.46 -48.61
C GLN A 165 7.06 -32.46 -48.95
N SER A 166 7.58 -33.68 -49.06
CA SER A 166 8.86 -34.12 -49.60
C SER A 166 9.55 -33.16 -50.58
N LYS A 167 10.80 -32.80 -50.27
CA LYS A 167 11.76 -32.24 -51.26
C LYS A 167 12.20 -33.36 -52.23
N PRO A 168 12.31 -33.11 -53.54
CA PRO A 168 12.79 -34.10 -54.49
C PRO A 168 14.31 -34.31 -54.39
N LEU A 169 14.70 -35.57 -54.62
CA LEU A 169 16.04 -36.13 -54.63
C LEU A 169 16.89 -35.54 -55.78
N THR A 170 17.91 -34.75 -55.47
CA THR A 170 18.89 -34.28 -56.46
C THR A 170 19.81 -35.43 -56.86
N GLN A 171 19.69 -35.91 -58.11
CA GLN A 171 20.61 -36.89 -58.68
C GLN A 171 21.98 -36.25 -58.98
N GLN A 172 23.04 -36.83 -58.42
CA GLN A 172 24.42 -36.47 -58.73
C GLN A 172 24.80 -37.05 -60.11
N SER A 173 25.04 -36.18 -61.09
CA SER A 173 25.67 -36.58 -62.35
C SER A 173 27.19 -36.64 -62.15
N LYS A 174 27.70 -37.87 -62.15
CA LYS A 174 29.13 -38.18 -62.21
C LYS A 174 29.61 -37.92 -63.65
N ARG A 175 30.43 -36.89 -63.86
CA ARG A 175 31.26 -36.79 -65.06
C ARG A 175 32.52 -37.63 -64.84
N LEU A 176 32.60 -38.73 -65.56
CA LEU A 176 33.82 -39.47 -65.87
C LEU A 176 33.97 -39.40 -67.39
N THR A 177 34.98 -38.67 -67.85
CA THR A 177 35.83 -38.86 -69.05
C THR A 177 36.71 -37.64 -69.18
#